data_AF-A0A970KU14-F1
#
_entry.id   AF-A0A970KU14-F1
#
_cell.length_a   1.000
_cell.length_b   1.000
_cell.length_c   1.000
_cell.angle_alpha   90.00
_cell.angle_beta   90.00
_cell.angle_gamma   90.00
#
_symmetry.space_group_name_H-M   'P 1'
#
loop_
_entity.id
_entity.type
_entity.pdbx_description
1 polymer ?
#
loop_
_entity_poly.entity_id
_entity_poly.type
_entity_poly.pdbx_seq_one_letter_code
_entity_poly.pdbx_strand_id
1 'polypeptide(L)'
;ASGEIDLKLLDSFYINMNRYIINLRKGRIDVDKLRIKEYVLPDIFSFNEGDVFYHSLLNYCKVLKKEVRSNVLTSLISTKSGNYLFKRDPV
;
A
#
# COMPACT_ATOMS: atom_id res chain seq x y z
N ALA A 1 -7.29 -22.76 3.09
CA ALA A 1 -6.27 -22.89 4.15
C ALA A 1 -6.43 -21.72 5.09
N SER A 2 -6.91 -21.95 6.32
CA SER A 2 -6.92 -20.94 7.37
C SER A 2 -5.46 -20.66 7.75
N GLY A 3 -4.93 -19.51 7.33
CA GLY A 3 -3.60 -19.08 7.72
C GLY A 3 -3.56 -18.90 9.23
N GLU A 4 -2.69 -19.65 9.90
CA GLU A 4 -2.44 -19.51 11.32
C GLU A 4 -1.91 -18.09 11.58
N ILE A 5 -2.62 -17.32 12.40
CA ILE A 5 -2.21 -15.95 12.72
C ILE A 5 -1.03 -16.04 13.67
N ASP A 6 0.14 -15.59 13.23
CA ASP A 6 1.31 -15.45 14.11
C ASP A 6 1.07 -14.32 15.12
N LEU A 7 0.58 -14.70 16.30
CA LEU A 7 0.29 -13.79 17.41
C LEU A 7 1.53 -12.97 17.83
N LYS A 8 2.74 -13.53 17.70
CA LYS A 8 3.97 -12.80 18.06
C LYS A 8 4.27 -11.69 17.08
N LEU A 9 4.07 -11.95 15.79
CA LEU A 9 4.23 -10.94 14.74
C LEU A 9 3.22 -9.80 14.96
N LEU A 10 1.98 -10.16 15.29
CA LEU A 10 0.89 -9.22 15.55
C LEU A 10 1.18 -8.31 16.76
N ASP A 11 1.66 -8.88 17.86
CA ASP A 11 2.06 -8.13 19.06
C ASP A 11 3.19 -7.14 18.75
N SER A 12 4.19 -7.57 17.98
CA SER A 12 5.32 -6.72 17.60
C SER A 12 4.87 -5.53 16.75
N PHE A 13 3.92 -5.73 15.83
CA PHE A 13 3.36 -4.66 15.00
C PHE A 13 2.65 -3.62 15.86
N TYR A 14 1.76 -4.04 16.76
CA TYR A 14 1.03 -3.13 17.64
C TYR A 14 1.96 -2.36 18.58
N ILE A 15 2.96 -3.02 19.17
CA ILE A 15 3.94 -2.36 20.03
C ILE A 15 4.73 -1.30 19.25
N ASN A 16 5.21 -1.65 18.05
CA ASN A 16 5.98 -0.73 17.21
C ASN A 16 5.15 0.46 16.75
N MET A 17 3.90 0.25 16.36
CA MET A 17 2.99 1.33 15.97
C MET A 17 2.69 2.26 17.15
N ASN A 18 2.33 1.72 18.32
CA ASN A 18 2.07 2.53 19.50
C ASN A 18 3.30 3.36 19.91
N ARG A 19 4.49 2.74 19.88
CA ARG A 19 5.76 3.43 20.15
C ARG A 19 6.01 4.57 19.15
N TYR A 20 5.76 4.32 17.86
CA TYR A 20 5.88 5.34 16.82
C TYR A 20 4.95 6.53 17.08
N ILE A 21 3.66 6.29 17.34
CA ILE A 21 2.67 7.35 17.62
C ILE A 21 3.03 8.14 18.88
N ILE A 22 3.47 7.48 19.95
CA ILE A 22 3.92 8.15 21.18
C ILE A 22 5.12 9.05 20.91
N ASN A 23 6.11 8.56 20.15
CA ASN A 23 7.29 9.34 19.79
C ASN A 23 6.93 10.52 18.89
N LEU A 24 6.02 10.33 17.93
CA LEU A 24 5.50 11.39 17.07
C LEU A 24 4.84 12.50 17.91
N ARG A 25 3.94 12.14 18.83
CA ARG A 25 3.26 13.09 19.73
C ARG A 25 4.23 13.87 20.62
N LYS A 26 5.32 13.22 21.06
CA LYS A 26 6.34 13.83 21.93
C LYS A 26 7.43 14.58 21.18
N GLY A 27 7.39 14.66 19.85
CA GLY A 27 8.47 15.24 19.04
C GLY A 27 9.80 14.47 19.14
N ARG A 28 9.77 13.19 19.55
CA ARG A 28 10.95 12.31 19.70
C ARG A 28 11.15 11.46 18.46
N ILE A 29 10.88 12.03 17.29
CA ILE A 29 11.11 11.42 16.00
C ILE A 29 12.05 12.33 15.22
N ASP A 30 12.98 11.70 14.52
CA ASP A 30 13.80 12.35 13.53
C ASP A 30 12.91 12.88 12.39
N VAL A 31 12.89 14.21 12.23
CA VAL A 31 12.05 14.90 11.25
C VAL A 31 12.42 14.50 9.82
N ASP A 32 13.69 14.16 9.58
CA ASP A 32 14.13 13.71 8.26
C ASP A 32 13.55 12.34 7.90
N LYS A 33 13.17 11.53 8.90
CA LYS A 33 12.44 10.27 8.68
C LYS A 33 10.94 10.47 8.42
N LEU A 34 10.39 11.63 8.76
CA LEU A 34 9.00 11.99 8.43
C LEU A 34 8.89 12.61 7.03
N ARG A 35 9.99 13.15 6.52
CA ARG A 35 9.99 13.88 5.27
C ARG A 35 9.97 12.89 4.10
N ILE A 36 8.86 12.89 3.37
CA ILE A 36 8.79 12.21 2.07
C ILE A 36 9.59 13.07 1.09
N LYS A 37 10.76 12.58 0.65
CA LYS A 37 11.64 13.31 -0.26
C LYS A 37 10.95 13.64 -1.58
N GLU A 38 10.29 12.64 -2.17
CA GLU A 38 9.56 12.75 -3.42
C GLU A 38 8.28 11.92 -3.36
N TYR A 39 7.20 12.48 -3.89
CA TYR A 39 5.88 11.84 -3.88
C TYR A 39 5.63 11.19 -5.25
N VAL A 40 5.92 9.89 -5.33
CA VAL A 40 5.77 9.08 -6.54
C VAL A 40 4.37 8.47 -6.55
N LEU A 41 3.47 9.12 -7.29
CA LEU A 41 2.09 8.68 -7.53
C LEU A 41 1.88 8.37 -9.02
N PRO A 42 2.32 7.21 -9.50
CA PRO A 42 2.06 6.84 -10.88
C PRO A 42 0.57 6.54 -11.09
N ASP A 43 0.08 6.74 -12.32
CA ASP A 43 -1.27 6.29 -12.68
C ASP A 43 -1.33 4.76 -12.61
N ILE A 44 -2.05 4.22 -11.62
CA ILE A 44 -2.19 2.77 -11.41
C ILE A 44 -2.77 2.10 -12.66
N PHE A 45 -3.59 2.82 -13.43
CA PHE A 45 -4.22 2.31 -14.63
C PHE A 45 -3.31 2.32 -15.87
N SER A 46 -2.11 2.89 -15.80
CA SER A 46 -1.15 2.84 -16.91
C SER A 46 -0.37 1.53 -16.99
N PHE A 47 -0.33 0.76 -15.90
CA PHE A 47 0.42 -0.51 -15.81
C PHE A 47 -0.38 -1.71 -16.36
N ASN A 48 0.31 -2.73 -16.85
CA ASN A 48 -0.26 -3.95 -17.39
C ASN A 48 -0.25 -5.09 -16.36
N GLU A 49 -0.98 -6.16 -16.63
CA GLU A 49 -0.97 -7.35 -15.78
C GLU A 49 0.44 -7.93 -15.65
N GLY A 50 0.86 -8.24 -14.42
CA GLY A 50 2.20 -8.72 -14.11
C GLY A 50 3.21 -7.62 -13.77
N ASP A 51 2.98 -6.37 -14.16
CA ASP A 51 3.90 -5.25 -13.90
C ASP A 51 4.06 -4.99 -12.41
N VAL A 52 5.27 -4.54 -12.04
CA VAL A 52 5.64 -4.11 -10.70
C VAL A 52 6.03 -2.65 -10.73
N PHE A 53 5.48 -1.85 -9.83
CA PHE A 53 5.76 -0.42 -9.73
C PHE A 53 5.84 0.04 -8.28
N TYR A 54 6.48 1.20 -8.07
CA TYR A 54 6.56 1.84 -6.75
C TYR A 54 5.52 2.95 -6.64
N HIS A 55 4.79 2.97 -5.53
CA HIS A 55 3.85 4.02 -5.18
C HIS A 55 4.14 4.50 -3.76
N SER A 56 4.32 5.81 -3.54
CA SER A 56 4.75 6.33 -2.23
C SER A 56 3.85 5.93 -1.06
N LEU A 57 2.53 5.79 -1.29
CA LEU A 57 1.58 5.35 -0.24
C LEU A 57 1.44 3.84 -0.10
N LEU A 58 1.58 3.09 -1.20
CA LEU A 58 1.25 1.66 -1.25
C LEU A 58 2.52 0.78 -1.27
N ASN A 59 3.70 1.43 -1.33
CA ASN A 59 5.00 0.83 -1.53
C ASN A 59 5.08 0.11 -2.89
N TYR A 60 5.88 -0.94 -3.00
CA TYR A 60 5.91 -1.80 -4.17
C TYR A 60 4.58 -2.51 -4.38
N CYS A 61 4.02 -2.34 -5.57
CA CYS A 61 2.75 -2.86 -6.02
C CYS A 61 2.97 -3.78 -7.22
N LYS A 62 2.19 -4.86 -7.32
CA LYS A 62 2.12 -5.73 -8.50
C LYS A 62 0.71 -5.76 -9.06
N VAL A 63 0.54 -5.56 -10.35
CA VAL A 63 -0.77 -5.71 -11.00
C VAL A 63 -1.08 -7.19 -11.14
N LEU A 64 -2.13 -7.66 -10.44
CA LEU A 64 -2.59 -9.04 -10.51
C LEU A 64 -3.55 -9.27 -11.68
N LYS A 65 -4.45 -8.31 -11.91
CA LYS A 65 -5.46 -8.38 -12.95
C LYS A 65 -5.90 -6.99 -13.38
N LYS A 66 -6.20 -6.81 -14.66
CA LYS A 66 -6.73 -5.58 -15.23
C LYS A 66 -7.83 -5.94 -16.23
N GLU A 67 -9.04 -5.45 -16.00
CA GLU A 67 -10.18 -5.76 -16.85
C GLU A 67 -11.02 -4.51 -17.14
N VAL A 68 -11.62 -4.48 -18.31
CA VAL A 68 -12.65 -3.49 -18.67
C VAL A 68 -13.98 -4.23 -18.68
N ARG A 69 -14.91 -3.82 -17.81
CA ARG A 69 -16.27 -4.37 -17.77
C ARG A 69 -17.27 -3.24 -17.74
N SER A 70 -18.26 -3.28 -18.63
CA SER A 70 -19.33 -2.27 -18.68
C SER A 70 -18.78 -0.83 -18.72
N ASN A 71 -17.75 -0.60 -19.53
CA ASN A 71 -17.00 0.66 -19.64
C ASN A 71 -16.26 1.13 -18.38
N VAL A 72 -16.24 0.35 -17.29
CA VAL A 72 -15.43 0.64 -16.10
C VAL A 72 -14.10 -0.10 -16.19
N LEU A 73 -12.99 0.63 -16.07
CA LEU A 73 -11.66 0.04 -15.97
C LEU A 73 -11.37 -0.34 -14.53
N THR A 74 -11.04 -1.59 -14.28
CA THR A 74 -10.65 -2.07 -12.96
C THR A 74 -9.23 -2.64 -12.97
N SER A 75 -8.50 -2.41 -11.89
CA SER A 75 -7.15 -2.95 -11.67
C SER A 75 -7.07 -3.53 -10.26
N LEU A 76 -6.83 -4.83 -10.18
CA LEU A 76 -6.51 -5.52 -8.93
C LEU A 76 -5.00 -5.51 -8.75
N ILE A 77 -4.54 -4.85 -7.69
CA ILE A 77 -3.11 -4.79 -7.36
C ILE A 77 -2.84 -5.49 -6.02
N SER A 78 -1.66 -6.09 -5.91
CA SER A 78 -1.12 -6.66 -4.68
C SER A 78 -0.04 -5.75 -4.11
N THR A 79 -0.09 -5.50 -2.81
CA THR A 79 0.91 -4.74 -2.07
C THR A 79 1.35 -5.55 -0.85
N LYS A 80 2.34 -5.05 -0.11
CA LYS A 80 2.77 -5.66 1.16
C LYS A 80 1.64 -5.75 2.19
N SER A 81 0.69 -4.81 2.18
CA SER A 81 -0.41 -4.75 3.16
C SER A 81 -1.67 -5.49 2.74
N GLY A 82 -1.78 -5.91 1.48
CA GLY A 82 -2.94 -6.65 0.98
C GLY A 82 -3.22 -6.40 -0.49
N ASN A 83 -4.36 -6.91 -0.96
CA ASN A 83 -4.81 -6.73 -2.32
C ASN A 83 -5.89 -5.64 -2.37
N TYR A 84 -5.81 -4.74 -3.35
CA TYR A 84 -6.70 -3.60 -3.51
C TYR A 84 -7.26 -3.58 -4.93
N LEU A 85 -8.57 -3.34 -5.05
CA LEU A 85 -9.25 -3.20 -6.34
C LEU A 85 -9.54 -1.73 -6.63
N PHE A 86 -8.84 -1.17 -7.60
CA PHE A 86 -9.05 0.19 -8.09
C PHE A 86 -10.06 0.18 -9.25
N LYS A 87 -10.92 1.20 -9.31
CA LYS A 87 -11.90 1.41 -10.37
C LYS A 87 -11.77 2.83 -10.91
N ARG A 88 -11.82 2.97 -12.23
CA ARG A 88 -11.92 4.26 -12.92
C ARG A 88 -13.20 4.25 -13.74
N ASP A 89 -14.10 5.16 -13.40
CA ASP A 89 -15.33 5.35 -14.14
C ASP A 89 -15.02 5.80 -15.58
N PRO A 90 -15.87 5.46 -16.55
CA PRO A 90 -15.75 5.98 -17.90
C PRO A 90 -15.83 7.52 -17.87
N VAL A 91 -14.95 8.16 -18.63
CA VAL A 91 -14.98 9.60 -18.91
C VAL A 91 -16.10 9.90 -19.88
#